data_AF-A0A969RAW8-F1
#
_entry.id   AF-A0A969RAW8-F1
#
_cell.length_a   1.000
_cell.length_b   1.000
_cell.length_c   1.000
_cell.angle_alpha   90.00
_cell.angle_beta   90.00
_cell.angle_gamma   90.00
#
_symmetry.space_group_name_H-M   'P 1'
#
loop_
_entity.id
_entity.type
_entity.pdbx_description
1 polymer ?
#
loop_
_entity_poly.entity_id
_entity_poly.type
_entity_poly.pdbx_seq_one_letter_code
_entity_poly.pdbx_strand_id
1 'polypeptide(L)' 'MTTIQSYATNYIENAKVTLVTSSQVIEAKSVEYCIAIGYVKVITQDDRTLITHIGNVVMEVT' A
#
# COMPACT_ATOMS: atom_id res chain seq x y z
N MET A 1 22.13 5.50 -22.18
CA MET A 1 21.89 4.81 -20.89
C MET A 1 20.49 5.17 -20.45
N THR A 2 19.62 4.19 -20.23
CA THR A 2 18.33 4.41 -19.56
C THR A 2 18.61 4.70 -18.09
N THR A 3 18.31 5.91 -17.64
CA THR A 3 18.41 6.30 -16.24
C THR A 3 17.34 5.53 -15.46
N ILE A 4 17.74 4.63 -14.57
CA ILE A 4 16.80 3.98 -13.65
C ILE A 4 16.39 5.03 -12.62
N GLN A 5 15.16 5.48 -12.67
CA GLN A 5 14.59 6.36 -11.63
C GLN A 5 14.26 5.50 -10.41
N SER A 6 14.88 5.84 -9.27
CA SER A 6 14.55 5.27 -7.96
C SER A 6 13.68 6.25 -7.20
N TYR A 7 12.61 5.74 -6.60
CA TYR A 7 11.72 6.51 -5.75
C TYR A 7 11.74 5.94 -4.34
N ALA A 8 11.63 6.81 -3.34
CA ALA A 8 11.56 6.39 -1.95
C ALA A 8 10.26 5.60 -1.71
N THR A 9 10.41 4.35 -1.30
CA THR A 9 9.30 3.47 -0.90
C THR A 9 9.31 3.37 0.62
N ASN A 10 8.16 3.63 1.22
CA ASN A 10 7.93 3.44 2.64
C ASN A 10 7.34 2.06 2.89
N TYR A 11 7.62 1.50 4.06
CA TYR A 11 7.16 0.20 4.50
C TYR A 11 6.49 0.34 5.88
N ILE A 12 5.31 -0.24 6.03
CA ILE A 12 4.57 -0.28 7.30
C ILE A 12 4.20 -1.73 7.57
N GLU A 13 4.47 -2.22 8.78
CA GLU A 13 4.04 -3.54 9.25
C GLU A 13 2.71 -3.44 10.00
N ASN A 14 1.92 -4.50 9.95
CA ASN A 14 0.67 -4.66 10.73
C ASN A 14 -0.26 -3.44 10.62
N ALA A 15 -0.54 -3.01 9.38
CA ALA A 15 -1.38 -1.85 9.11
C ALA A 15 -2.82 -2.25 8.84
N LYS A 16 -3.75 -1.41 9.26
CA LYS A 16 -5.15 -1.53 8.86
C LYS A 16 -5.43 -0.63 7.66
N VAL A 17 -5.85 -1.23 6.55
CA VAL A 17 -6.09 -0.54 5.28
C VAL A 17 -7.57 -0.55 4.95
N THR A 18 -8.17 0.63 4.76
CA THR A 18 -9.56 0.76 4.30
C THR A 18 -9.58 1.18 2.84
N LEU A 19 -10.23 0.38 1.99
CA LEU A 19 -10.48 0.72 0.59
C LEU A 19 -11.63 1.71 0.48
N VAL A 20 -11.37 2.87 -0.10
CA VAL A 20 -12.33 3.99 -0.18
C VAL A 20 -13.55 3.65 -1.03
N THR A 21 -13.38 2.86 -2.09
CA THR A 21 -14.47 2.55 -3.05
C THR A 21 -15.48 1.54 -2.54
N SER A 22 -15.07 0.63 -1.67
CA SER A 22 -15.91 -0.47 -1.15
C SER A 22 -16.16 -0.39 0.35
N SER A 23 -15.53 0.55 1.06
CA SER A 23 -15.41 0.58 2.52
C SER A 23 -14.89 -0.73 3.12
N GLN A 24 -14.21 -1.55 2.31
CA GLN A 24 -13.65 -2.82 2.75
C GLN A 24 -12.42 -2.53 3.61
N VAL A 25 -12.39 -3.14 4.79
CA VAL A 25 -11.24 -3.09 5.70
C VAL A 25 -10.39 -4.34 5.49
N ILE A 26 -9.08 -4.14 5.40
CA ILE A 26 -8.07 -5.17 5.22
C ILE A 26 -7.07 -5.04 6.37
N GLU A 27 -6.96 -6.10 7.17
CA GLU A 27 -5.84 -6.28 8.09
C GLU A 27 -4.62 -6.72 7.26
N ALA A 28 -3.69 -5.80 7.05
CA ALA A 28 -2.51 -6.03 6.24
C ALA A 28 -1.36 -6.51 7.12
N LYS A 29 -0.67 -7.56 6.68
CA LYS A 29 0.61 -7.98 7.25
C LYS A 29 1.65 -6.89 7.04
N SER A 30 1.66 -6.29 5.86
CA SER A 30 2.48 -5.11 5.57
C SER A 30 1.96 -4.30 4.40
N VAL A 31 2.36 -3.03 4.33
CA VAL A 31 2.07 -2.13 3.22
C VAL A 31 3.36 -1.49 2.75
N GLU A 32 3.61 -1.59 1.44
CA GLU A 32 4.66 -0.85 0.74
C GLU A 32 4.00 0.26 -0.07
N TYR A 33 4.49 1.49 0.02
CA TYR A 33 3.94 2.57 -0.78
C TYR A 33 4.98 3.61 -1.17
N CYS A 34 4.77 4.20 -2.33
CA CYS A 34 5.61 5.28 -2.81
C CYS A 34 4.72 6.43 -3.28
N ILE A 35 4.79 7.56 -2.57
CA ILE A 35 3.94 8.74 -2.83
C ILE A 35 4.22 9.32 -4.21
N ALA A 36 5.49 9.31 -4.65
CA ALA A 36 5.90 9.88 -5.93
C ALA A 36 5.30 9.13 -7.14
N ILE A 37 5.13 7.81 -7.04
CA ILE A 37 4.50 7.00 -8.11
C ILE A 37 2.99 6.81 -7.90
N GLY A 38 2.48 7.16 -6.71
CA GLY A 38 1.04 7.13 -6.40
C GLY A 38 0.46 5.74 -6.14
N TYR A 39 1.28 4.71 -5.92
CA TYR A 39 0.80 3.35 -5.70
C TYR A 39 1.11 2.82 -4.29
N VAL A 40 0.18 1.99 -3.83
CA VAL A 40 0.21 1.21 -2.59
C VAL A 40 0.15 -0.26 -2.96
N LYS A 41 1.02 -1.05 -2.36
CA LYS A 41 1.02 -2.52 -2.37
C LYS A 41 0.69 -2.99 -0.95
N VAL A 42 -0.47 -3.60 -0.81
CA VAL A 42 -0.96 -4.19 0.45
C VAL A 42 -0.69 -5.68 0.40
N ILE A 43 -0.01 -6.21 1.41
CA ILE A 43 0.20 -7.64 1.62
C ILE A 43 -0.70 -8.05 2.77
N THR A 44 -1.67 -8.91 2.50
CA THR A 44 -2.64 -9.40 3.49
C THR A 44 -2.03 -10.48 4.38
N GLN A 45 -2.72 -10.82 5.48
CA GLN A 45 -2.28 -11.89 6.39
C GLN A 45 -2.15 -13.28 5.73
N ASP A 46 -2.91 -13.53 4.66
CA ASP A 46 -2.84 -14.75 3.86
C ASP A 46 -1.90 -14.63 2.63
N ASP A 47 -0.95 -13.70 2.69
CA ASP A 47 0.09 -13.43 1.67
C ASP A 47 -0.46 -13.09 0.27
N ARG A 48 -1.74 -12.68 0.17
CA ARG A 48 -2.27 -12.08 -1.06
C ARG A 48 -1.77 -10.65 -1.20
N THR A 49 -1.53 -10.25 -2.44
CA THR A 49 -1.09 -8.90 -2.76
C THR A 49 -2.19 -8.14 -3.48
N LEU A 50 -2.52 -6.95 -2.97
CA LEU A 50 -3.38 -5.97 -3.63
C LEU A 50 -2.53 -4.76 -4.01
N ILE A 51 -2.59 -4.33 -5.27
CA ILE A 51 -1.95 -3.10 -5.72
C ILE A 51 -3.04 -2.12 -6.13
N THR A 52 -2.99 -0.91 -5.59
CA THR A 52 -3.98 0.13 -5.87
C THR A 52 -3.36 1.52 -5.79
N HIS A 53 -4.06 2.52 -6.33
CA HIS A 53 -3.63 3.91 -6.22
C HIS A 53 -3.78 4.42 -4.78
N ILE A 54 -2.86 5.26 -4.31
CA ILE A 54 -2.82 5.75 -2.92
C ILE A 54 -4.10 6.53 -2.54
N GLY A 55 -4.75 7.17 -3.51
CA GLY A 55 -6.04 7.85 -3.30
C GLY A 55 -7.22 6.91 -3.04
N ASN A 56 -7.06 5.59 -3.25
CA ASN A 56 -8.11 4.60 -3.03
C ASN A 56 -8.03 3.96 -1.64
N VAL A 57 -7.07 4.35 -0.79
CA VAL A 57 -6.85 3.72 0.51
C VAL A 57 -6.70 4.75 1.62
N VAL A 58 -7.19 4.39 2.79
CA VAL A 58 -6.82 5.02 4.07
C VAL A 58 -6.02 3.99 4.86
N MET A 59 -4.83 4.37 5.31
CA MET A 59 -3.93 3.52 6.09
C MET A 59 -3.89 4.01 7.53
N GLU A 60 -4.25 3.16 8.48
CA GLU A 60 -4.16 3.40 9.91
C GLU A 60 -3.00 2.57 10.48
N VAL A 61 -2.07 3.23 11.17
CA VAL A 61 -0.97 2.56 11.88
C VAL A 61 -1.41 2.40 13.33
N THR A 62 -1.50 1.15 13.79
CA THR A 62 -1.79 0.80 15.18
C THR A 62 -0.54 0.64 16.03
#